data_AF-A0AAE3HCP9-F1
#
_entry.id   AF-A0AAE3HCP9-F1
#
_cell.length_a   1.000
_cell.length_b   1.000
_cell.length_c   1.000
_cell.angle_alpha   90.00
_cell.angle_beta   90.00
_cell.angle_gamma   90.00
#
_symmetry.space_group_name_H-M   'P 1'
#
loop_
_entity.id
_entity.type
_entity.pdbx_description
1 polymer ?
#
loop_
_entity_poly.entity_id
_entity_poly.type
_entity_poly.pdbx_seq_one_letter_code
_entity_poly.pdbx_strand_id
1 'polypeptide(L)' 'MQFDKLTLFYNKRTSIIKELCTGEQDMNWFGEEKQDYEQIFDYIIVDYDGYIMQSPHHFIVKNGKLNIKEDFIPTKYL' A
#
# COMPACT_ATOMS: atom_id res chain seq x y z
N MET A 1 7.50 17.03 -11.25
CA MET A 1 7.57 16.89 -9.79
C MET A 1 8.08 15.48 -9.52
N GLN A 2 9.27 15.34 -8.96
CA GLN A 2 9.82 14.04 -8.59
C GLN A 2 9.48 13.85 -7.12
N PHE A 3 8.85 12.72 -6.78
CA PHE A 3 8.48 12.39 -5.42
C PHE A 3 9.46 11.32 -4.92
N ASP A 4 9.95 11.47 -3.69
CA ASP A 4 10.94 10.55 -3.13
C ASP A 4 10.30 9.42 -2.31
N LYS A 5 9.02 9.57 -1.95
CA LYS A 5 8.29 8.64 -1.09
C LYS A 5 6.92 8.28 -1.66
N LEU A 6 6.41 7.14 -1.25
CA LEU A 6 5.04 6.70 -1.42
C LEU A 6 4.46 6.35 -0.05
N THR A 7 3.22 6.77 0.18
CA THR A 7 2.41 6.28 1.30
C THR A 7 1.43 5.25 0.78
N LEU A 8 1.44 4.06 1.38
CA LEU A 8 0.60 2.93 1.00
C LEU A 8 -0.39 2.65 2.14
N PHE A 9 -1.68 2.87 1.89
CA PHE A 9 -2.74 2.53 2.82
C PHE A 9 -3.22 1.11 2.54
N TYR A 10 -3.26 0.27 3.56
CA TYR A 10 -3.59 -1.14 3.43
C TYR A 10 -4.60 -1.59 4.47
N ASN A 11 -5.39 -2.60 4.13
CA ASN A 11 -6.32 -3.20 5.06
C ASN A 11 -5.57 -4.06 6.10
N LYS A 12 -5.75 -3.76 7.39
CA LYS A 12 -5.11 -4.45 8.51
C LYS A 12 -5.37 -5.95 8.53
N ARG A 13 -6.59 -6.38 8.16
CA ARG A 13 -7.01 -7.78 8.18
C ARG A 13 -6.48 -8.58 6.99
N THR A 14 -6.46 -7.98 5.79
CA THR A 14 -6.13 -8.70 4.56
C THR A 14 -4.74 -8.40 4.01
N SER A 15 -4.02 -7.43 4.57
CA SER A 15 -2.73 -6.94 4.08
C SER A 15 -2.77 -6.32 2.68
N ILE A 16 -3.95 -6.17 2.07
CA ILE A 16 -4.12 -5.65 0.72
C ILE A 16 -4.02 -4.13 0.72
N ILE A 17 -3.16 -3.58 -0.14
CA ILE A 17 -3.08 -2.14 -0.42
C ILE A 17 -4.39 -1.70 -1.09
N LYS A 18 -5.00 -0.65 -0.55
CA LYS A 18 -6.30 -0.11 -0.98
C LYS A 18 -6.18 1.26 -1.63
N GLU A 19 -5.23 2.05 -1.17
CA GLU A 19 -4.99 3.40 -1.67
C GLU A 19 -3.48 3.67 -1.59
N LEU A 20 -2.99 4.56 -2.46
CA LEU A 20 -1.62 5.04 -2.39
C LEU A 20 -1.53 6.48 -2.88
N CYS A 21 -0.56 7.20 -2.35
CA CYS A 21 -0.27 8.55 -2.80
C CYS A 21 1.23 8.85 -2.72
N THR A 22 1.66 9.87 -3.45
CA THR A 22 3.04 10.32 -3.42
C THR A 22 3.32 11.21 -2.21
N GLY A 23 4.55 11.15 -1.72
CA GLY A 23 4.99 11.83 -0.51
C GLY A 23 4.72 11.04 0.77
N GLU A 24 5.00 11.70 1.89
CA GLU A 24 4.75 11.18 3.24
C GLU A 24 3.41 11.70 3.72
N GLN A 25 2.44 10.80 3.89
CA GLN A 25 1.10 11.06 4.39
C GLN A 25 0.81 10.17 5.59
N ASP A 26 -0.26 10.49 6.29
CA ASP A 26 -0.80 9.69 7.39
C ASP A 26 -2.32 9.52 7.21
N MET A 27 -3.00 9.02 8.23
CA MET A 27 -4.44 8.78 8.20
C MET A 27 -5.28 10.07 8.06
N ASN A 28 -4.71 11.27 8.23
CA ASN A 28 -5.40 12.54 7.91
C ASN A 28 -5.71 12.66 6.41
N TRP A 29 -5.09 11.84 5.55
CA TRP A 29 -5.43 11.73 4.13
C TRP A 29 -6.92 11.48 3.88
N PHE A 30 -7.60 10.77 4.80
CA PHE A 30 -9.04 10.48 4.69
C PHE A 30 -9.95 11.57 5.28
N GLY A 31 -9.39 12.70 5.73
CA GLY A 31 -10.15 13.84 6.22
C GLY A 31 -11.07 13.49 7.39
N GLU A 32 -12.35 13.85 7.28
CA GLU A 32 -13.35 13.61 8.33
C GLU A 32 -13.59 12.11 8.59
N GLU A 33 -13.40 11.25 7.60
CA GLU A 33 -13.60 9.79 7.71
C GLU A 33 -12.39 9.08 8.36
N LYS A 34 -11.35 9.81 8.77
CA LYS A 34 -10.12 9.25 9.37
C LYS A 34 -10.41 8.21 10.46
N GLN A 35 -11.29 8.53 11.40
CA GLN A 35 -11.57 7.67 12.55
C GLN A 35 -12.24 6.34 12.15
N ASP A 36 -12.99 6.34 11.06
CA ASP A 36 -13.62 5.13 10.52
C ASP A 36 -12.57 4.26 9.82
N TYR A 37 -11.73 4.87 8.98
CA TYR A 37 -10.69 4.13 8.27
C TYR A 37 -9.60 3.61 9.19
N GLU A 38 -9.22 4.31 10.25
CA GLU A 38 -8.22 3.83 11.23
C GLU A 38 -8.61 2.50 11.88
N GLN A 39 -9.90 2.13 11.91
CA GLN A 39 -10.33 0.84 12.44
C GLN A 39 -9.96 -0.33 11.52
N ILE A 40 -9.90 -0.10 10.21
CA ILE A 40 -9.73 -1.16 9.20
C ILE A 40 -8.45 -1.04 8.40
N PHE A 41 -7.88 0.16 8.29
CA PHE A 41 -6.70 0.50 7.52
C PHE A 41 -5.55 0.94 8.42
N ASP A 42 -4.36 0.73 7.90
CA ASP A 42 -3.10 1.30 8.39
C ASP A 42 -2.29 1.79 7.19
N TYR A 43 -1.13 2.39 7.43
CA TYR A 43 -0.25 2.85 6.37
C TYR A 43 1.21 2.52 6.62
N ILE A 44 1.98 2.41 5.53
CA ILE A 44 3.43 2.44 5.55
C ILE A 44 3.94 3.48 4.57
N ILE A 45 5.14 4.00 4.85
CA ILE A 45 5.87 4.89 3.95
C ILE A 45 7.06 4.12 3.39
N VAL A 46 7.21 4.16 2.07
CA VAL A 46 8.31 3.51 1.35
C VAL A 46 8.97 4.51 0.41
N ASP A 47 10.18 4.18 -0.06
CA ASP A 47 10.81 4.95 -1.14
C ASP A 47 9.96 4.89 -2.41
N TYR A 48 9.96 5.98 -3.18
CA TYR A 48 9.24 6.02 -4.43
C TYR A 48 9.78 4.97 -5.40
N ASP A 49 8.87 4.12 -5.89
CA ASP A 49 9.13 3.16 -6.93
C ASP A 49 7.98 3.21 -7.94
N GLY A 50 8.32 3.49 -9.21
CA GLY A 50 7.36 3.57 -10.29
C GLY A 50 6.61 2.27 -10.54
N TYR A 51 7.19 1.12 -10.19
CA TYR A 51 6.53 -0.19 -10.32
C TYR A 51 5.46 -0.40 -9.25
N ILE A 52 5.72 0.02 -8.00
CA ILE A 52 4.70 0.01 -6.94
C ILE A 52 3.51 0.87 -7.34
N MET A 53 3.76 2.08 -7.86
CA MET A 53 2.74 3.01 -8.33
C MET A 53 1.91 2.41 -9.48
N GLN A 54 2.55 1.79 -10.46
CA GLN A 54 1.85 1.25 -11.64
C GLN A 54 1.15 -0.09 -11.37
N SER A 55 1.60 -0.86 -10.38
CA SER A 55 1.11 -2.22 -10.12
C SER A 55 1.00 -2.54 -8.63
N PRO A 56 0.27 -1.73 -7.83
CA PRO A 56 0.21 -1.92 -6.37
C PRO A 56 -0.46 -3.24 -5.97
N HIS A 57 -1.29 -3.80 -6.84
CA HIS A 57 -1.99 -5.07 -6.61
C HIS A 57 -1.05 -6.29 -6.59
N HIS A 58 0.20 -6.17 -7.05
CA HIS A 58 1.22 -7.21 -6.89
C HIS A 58 1.84 -7.25 -5.49
N PHE A 59 1.52 -6.27 -4.65
CA PHE A 59 2.10 -6.11 -3.33
C PHE A 59 1.08 -6.30 -2.21
N ILE A 60 1.60 -6.63 -1.03
CA ILE A 60 0.88 -6.67 0.25
C ILE A 60 1.76 -6.11 1.36
N VAL A 61 1.13 -5.63 2.42
CA VAL A 61 1.85 -5.18 3.63
C VAL A 61 1.68 -6.21 4.73
N LYS A 62 2.77 -6.88 5.10
CA LYS A 62 2.82 -7.86 6.19
C LYS A 62 3.86 -7.41 7.21
N ASN A 63 3.49 -7.40 8.49
CA ASN A 63 4.37 -7.00 9.60
C ASN A 63 5.05 -5.63 9.37
N GLY A 64 4.30 -4.66 8.86
CA GLY A 64 4.80 -3.30 8.60
C GLY A 64 5.79 -3.21 7.42
N LYS A 65 5.89 -4.24 6.58
CA LYS A 65 6.80 -4.27 5.43
C LYS A 65 6.04 -4.59 4.15
N LEU A 66 6.47 -3.95 3.06
CA LEU A 66 6.00 -4.25 1.72
C LEU A 66 6.59 -5.58 1.25
N ASN A 67 5.74 -6.47 0.73
CA ASN A 67 6.11 -7.77 0.20
C ASN A 67 5.43 -7.98 -1.15
N ILE A 68 6.07 -8.73 -2.06
CA ILE A 68 5.46 -9.19 -3.30
C ILE A 68 4.51 -10.36 -2.98
N LYS A 69 3.35 -10.42 -3.63
CA LYS A 69 2.44 -11.56 -3.53
C LYS A 69 3.09 -12.79 -4.18
N GLU A 70 3.18 -13.89 -3.43
CA GLU A 70 3.74 -15.16 -3.89
C GLU A 70 2.89 -15.82 -5.00
N ASP A 71 1.61 -15.44 -5.12
CA ASP A 71 0.66 -16.01 -6.09
C ASP A 71 0.81 -15.50 -7.54
N PHE A 72 1.87 -14.74 -7.85
CA PHE A 72 2.07 -14.13 -9.18
C PHE A 72 2.70 -15.08 -10.21
N ILE A 73 2.87 -16.37 -9.94
CA ILE A 73 3.22 -17.32 -11.00
C ILE A 73 1.92 -17.97 -11.47
N PRO A 74 1.34 -17.56 -12.63
CA PRO A 74 0.21 -18.29 -13.18
C PRO A 74 0.60 -19.75 -13.31
N THR A 75 -0.27 -20.67 -12.87
CA THR A 75 0.00 -22.10 -12.90
C THR A 75 0.40 -22.61 -14.28
N LYS A 76 0.02 -21.90 -15.35
CA LYS A 76 0.46 -22.16 -16.74
C LYS A 76 1.99 -22.12 -16.94
N TYR A 77 2.72 -21.43 -16.07
CA TYR A 77 4.17 -21.22 -16.15
C TYR A 77 4.94 -21.90 -15.00
N LEU A 78 4.26 -22.70 -14.17
CA LEU A 78 4.84 -23.68 -13.25
C LEU A 78 4.88 -25.04 -13.93
#